data_AF-A0A378AZN8-F1
#
_entry.id   AF-A0A378AZN8-F1
#
_cell.length_a   1.000
_cell.length_b   1.000
_cell.length_c   1.000
_cell.angle_alpha   90.00
_cell.angle_beta   90.00
_cell.angle_gamma   90.00
#
_symmetry.space_group_name_H-M   'P 1'
#
loop_
_entity.id
_entity.type
_entity.pdbx_description
1 polymer ?
#
loop_
_entity_poly.entity_id
_entity_poly.type
_entity_poly.pdbx_seq_one_letter_code
_entity_poly.pdbx_strand_id
1 'polypeptide(L)'
;MSACINAMRVLTDPAETGAVTLCLPQDVQGEAWDYPESFFARRVHRLDRRPASAAQLADAVAAIKGSRKPLIVCGGGVKYSGAGEALSRFAERYGVPFAETQAGKGTVVSSHPLNVGGVGETGCLAANLLAKEADLVIGVGTRFSDFTTASKWIFQHPEVRFLNINVSNFDAWKLDGIAMLADAREAMTALDAALADSGWQAGWGAQIESVQSRQLKETQRVYQAVWQEKSFVPEIDDHLDRESVYREFRQITDSTLTQSSVLGVLNETLPAEAVIVAAAGSLPGDLQRVWRNRAENTYHVEYGYSCMGYEVNAALGVKLAQPQSEVYSLVGDGSS
;
A
#
# COMPACT_ATOMS: atom_id res chain seq x y z
N MET A 1 -13.73 -32.28 -12.48
CA MET A 1 -12.34 -32.31 -11.94
C MET A 1 -11.54 -31.06 -12.27
N SER A 2 -11.64 -30.53 -13.50
CA SER A 2 -10.95 -29.28 -13.91
C SER A 2 -11.36 -28.05 -13.11
N ALA A 3 -12.62 -27.94 -12.68
CA ALA A 3 -13.14 -26.73 -12.01
C ALA A 3 -12.40 -26.38 -10.72
N CYS A 4 -12.25 -27.31 -9.75
CA CYS A 4 -11.54 -27.03 -8.50
C CYS A 4 -10.05 -26.77 -8.71
N ILE A 5 -9.41 -27.46 -9.65
CA ILE A 5 -8.00 -27.24 -10.00
C ILE A 5 -7.84 -25.86 -10.64
N ASN A 6 -8.72 -25.48 -11.55
CA ASN A 6 -8.72 -24.15 -12.16
C ASN A 6 -9.03 -23.05 -11.14
N ALA A 7 -9.92 -23.31 -10.18
CA ALA A 7 -10.19 -22.38 -9.09
C ALA A 7 -8.93 -22.13 -8.27
N MET A 8 -8.23 -23.19 -7.85
CA MET A 8 -6.96 -23.05 -7.15
C MET A 8 -5.90 -22.37 -8.01
N ARG A 9 -5.82 -22.66 -9.32
CA ARG A 9 -4.90 -21.97 -10.25
C ARG A 9 -5.12 -20.46 -10.21
N VAL A 10 -6.37 -20.00 -10.31
CA VAL A 10 -6.69 -18.56 -10.27
C VAL A 10 -6.42 -17.97 -8.89
N LEU A 11 -6.91 -18.59 -7.82
CA LEU A 11 -6.73 -18.09 -6.44
C LEU A 11 -5.26 -17.89 -6.05
N THR A 12 -4.38 -18.71 -6.61
CA THR A 12 -2.96 -18.75 -6.24
C THR A 12 -2.02 -18.07 -7.23
N ASP A 13 -2.53 -17.59 -8.37
CA ASP A 13 -1.74 -16.85 -9.35
C ASP A 13 -1.62 -15.37 -8.91
N PRO A 14 -0.43 -14.86 -8.59
CA PRO A 14 -0.29 -13.51 -8.05
C PRO A 14 -0.66 -12.39 -9.06
N ALA A 15 -0.72 -12.68 -10.36
CA ALA A 15 -1.18 -11.74 -11.38
C ALA A 15 -2.71 -11.79 -11.56
N GLU A 16 -3.30 -12.98 -11.52
CA GLU A 16 -4.72 -13.22 -11.81
C GLU A 16 -5.60 -13.42 -10.56
N THR A 17 -5.00 -13.40 -9.36
CA THR A 17 -5.71 -13.72 -8.11
C THR A 17 -6.91 -12.80 -7.88
N GLY A 18 -8.02 -13.43 -7.51
CA GLY A 18 -9.32 -12.81 -7.31
C GLY A 18 -10.36 -13.83 -6.86
N ALA A 19 -11.60 -13.40 -6.71
CA ALA A 19 -12.69 -14.29 -6.32
C ALA A 19 -12.98 -15.34 -7.40
N VAL A 20 -13.16 -16.59 -6.99
CA VAL A 20 -13.63 -17.68 -7.86
C VAL A 20 -14.93 -18.23 -7.32
N THR A 21 -15.96 -18.29 -8.18
CA THR A 21 -17.26 -18.87 -7.83
C THR A 21 -17.39 -20.26 -8.46
N LEU A 22 -17.59 -21.27 -7.62
CA LEU A 22 -17.97 -22.62 -8.04
C LEU A 22 -19.47 -22.82 -7.77
N CYS A 23 -20.29 -22.84 -8.82
CA CYS A 23 -21.72 -23.08 -8.70
C CYS A 23 -22.01 -24.58 -8.76
N LEU A 24 -22.65 -25.12 -7.72
CA LEU A 24 -23.04 -26.53 -7.64
C LEU A 24 -24.57 -26.61 -7.58
N PRO A 25 -25.24 -27.10 -8.64
CA PRO A 25 -26.69 -27.33 -8.61
C PRO A 25 -27.09 -28.25 -7.46
N GLN A 26 -28.22 -27.96 -6.81
CA GLN A 26 -28.65 -28.67 -5.60
C GLN A 26 -28.90 -30.17 -5.87
N ASP A 27 -29.47 -30.49 -7.02
CA ASP A 27 -29.66 -31.85 -7.53
C ASP A 27 -28.31 -32.58 -7.65
N VAL A 28 -27.32 -31.95 -8.28
CA VAL A 28 -25.96 -32.51 -8.43
C VAL A 28 -25.28 -32.76 -7.08
N GLN A 29 -25.51 -31.92 -6.06
CA GLN A 29 -24.94 -32.11 -4.73
C GLN A 29 -25.50 -33.34 -3.99
N GLY A 30 -26.72 -33.77 -4.34
CA GLY A 30 -27.38 -34.92 -3.72
C GLY A 30 -27.05 -36.26 -4.37
N GLU A 31 -26.39 -36.27 -5.53
CA GLU A 31 -26.07 -37.50 -6.26
C GLU A 31 -24.85 -38.22 -5.66
N ALA A 32 -25.00 -39.51 -5.40
CA ALA A 32 -23.86 -40.37 -5.10
C ALA A 32 -23.06 -40.60 -6.39
N TRP A 33 -21.75 -40.38 -6.33
CA TRP A 33 -20.86 -40.56 -7.47
C TRP A 33 -19.58 -41.29 -7.04
N ASP A 34 -19.12 -42.23 -7.87
CA ASP A 34 -17.85 -42.92 -7.68
C ASP A 34 -16.69 -41.99 -8.08
N TYR A 35 -16.34 -41.08 -7.17
CA TYR A 35 -15.26 -40.12 -7.41
C TYR A 35 -13.92 -40.84 -7.56
N PRO A 36 -13.12 -40.52 -8.59
CA PRO A 36 -11.79 -41.09 -8.74
C PRO A 36 -10.90 -40.63 -7.58
N GLU A 37 -10.08 -41.54 -7.03
CA GLU A 37 -9.16 -41.24 -5.91
C GLU A 37 -8.23 -40.05 -6.20
N SER A 38 -7.87 -39.83 -7.47
CA SER A 38 -7.06 -38.70 -7.93
C SER A 38 -7.70 -37.32 -7.62
N PHE A 39 -9.01 -37.26 -7.39
CA PHE A 39 -9.71 -36.05 -6.95
C PHE A 39 -9.25 -35.64 -5.54
N PHE A 40 -9.13 -36.60 -4.63
CA PHE A 40 -8.75 -36.38 -3.23
C PHE A 40 -7.24 -36.35 -3.00
N ALA A 41 -6.44 -36.63 -4.04
CA ALA A 41 -4.99 -36.55 -3.95
C ALA A 41 -4.54 -35.17 -3.42
N ARG A 42 -3.77 -35.18 -2.33
CA ARG A 42 -3.20 -33.98 -1.72
C ARG A 42 -2.36 -33.24 -2.76
N ARG A 43 -2.66 -31.95 -2.95
CA ARG A 43 -1.89 -31.05 -3.81
C ARG A 43 -1.30 -29.94 -2.96
N VAL A 44 0.00 -29.74 -3.06
CA VAL A 44 0.70 -28.64 -2.40
C VAL A 44 0.96 -27.57 -3.46
N HIS A 45 0.32 -26.41 -3.29
CA HIS A 45 0.65 -25.24 -4.11
C HIS A 45 2.02 -24.70 -3.69
N ARG A 46 2.87 -24.41 -4.67
CA ARG A 46 4.15 -23.76 -4.47
C ARG A 46 4.07 -22.36 -5.06
N LEU A 47 4.46 -21.37 -4.27
CA LEU A 47 4.59 -19.99 -4.74
C LEU A 47 5.62 -19.96 -5.86
N ASP A 48 5.17 -19.71 -7.08
CA ASP A 48 6.05 -19.50 -8.21
C ASP A 48 6.60 -18.07 -8.17
N ARG A 49 7.92 -17.95 -8.23
CA ARG A 49 8.63 -16.68 -8.18
C ARG A 49 9.41 -16.51 -9.46
N ARG A 50 8.80 -15.78 -10.38
CA ARG A 50 9.37 -15.53 -11.70
C ARG A 50 10.63 -14.66 -11.59
N PRO A 51 11.81 -15.12 -12.03
CA PRO A 51 12.99 -14.26 -12.12
C PRO A 51 12.89 -13.31 -13.33
N ALA A 52 13.58 -12.19 -13.27
CA ALA A 52 13.75 -11.30 -14.42
C ALA A 52 14.64 -11.95 -15.49
N SER A 53 14.35 -11.69 -16.76
CA SER A 53 15.30 -12.05 -17.83
C SER A 53 16.57 -11.20 -17.75
N ALA A 54 17.69 -11.70 -18.27
CA ALA A 54 18.96 -10.97 -18.28
C ALA A 54 18.87 -9.61 -18.99
N ALA A 55 18.09 -9.52 -20.07
CA ALA A 55 17.87 -8.26 -20.80
C ALA A 55 17.10 -7.24 -19.95
N GLN A 56 16.00 -7.66 -19.31
CA GLN A 56 15.22 -6.79 -18.43
C GLN A 56 16.05 -6.31 -17.23
N LEU A 57 16.90 -7.18 -16.68
CA LEU A 57 17.82 -6.79 -15.61
C LEU A 57 18.84 -5.76 -16.09
N ALA A 58 19.42 -5.95 -17.28
CA ALA A 58 20.37 -4.99 -17.85
C ALA A 58 19.72 -3.62 -18.11
N ASP A 59 18.51 -3.59 -18.67
CA ASP A 59 17.76 -2.35 -18.94
C ASP A 59 17.43 -1.61 -17.64
N ALA A 60 16.98 -2.34 -16.61
CA ALA A 60 16.69 -1.77 -15.30
C ALA A 60 17.94 -1.20 -14.62
N VAL A 61 19.06 -1.93 -14.66
CA VAL A 61 20.35 -1.46 -14.12
C VAL A 61 20.82 -0.21 -14.85
N ALA A 62 20.69 -0.16 -16.18
CA ALA A 62 21.03 1.02 -16.97
C ALA A 62 20.14 2.22 -16.61
N ALA A 63 18.83 2.00 -16.42
CA ALA A 63 17.90 3.02 -15.99
C ALA A 63 18.28 3.61 -14.62
N ILE A 64 18.54 2.74 -13.65
CA ILE A 64 18.94 3.13 -12.28
C ILE A 64 20.26 3.89 -12.31
N LYS A 65 21.31 3.37 -12.96
CA LYS A 65 22.62 4.04 -13.06
C LYS A 65 22.55 5.41 -13.74
N GLY A 66 21.63 5.57 -14.70
CA GLY A 66 21.38 6.83 -15.39
C GLY A 66 20.47 7.80 -14.63
N SER A 67 19.94 7.42 -13.47
CA SER A 67 19.10 8.29 -12.63
C SER A 67 19.91 8.97 -11.53
N ARG A 68 19.45 10.15 -11.11
CA ARG A 68 20.00 10.92 -9.99
C ARG A 68 19.05 10.94 -8.80
N LYS A 69 17.73 11.06 -9.02
CA LYS A 69 16.72 11.15 -7.96
C LYS A 69 15.65 10.05 -8.12
N PRO A 70 16.01 8.77 -7.97
CA PRO A 70 15.03 7.69 -8.07
C PRO A 70 14.14 7.60 -6.84
N LEU A 71 12.85 7.31 -7.03
CA LEU A 71 11.89 7.06 -5.96
C LEU A 71 11.24 5.69 -6.16
N ILE A 72 11.26 4.84 -5.15
CA ILE A 72 10.53 3.56 -5.18
C ILE A 72 9.06 3.79 -4.81
N VAL A 73 8.13 3.19 -5.55
CA VAL A 73 6.71 3.08 -5.16
C VAL A 73 6.43 1.64 -4.75
N CYS A 74 6.35 1.43 -3.43
CA CYS A 74 6.05 0.15 -2.79
C CYS A 74 4.56 -0.19 -2.93
N GLY A 75 4.28 -1.15 -3.81
CA GLY A 75 2.94 -1.67 -4.08
C GLY A 75 2.57 -2.89 -3.23
N GLY A 76 1.32 -3.34 -3.33
CA GLY A 76 0.86 -4.55 -2.65
C GLY A 76 1.62 -5.82 -3.07
N GLY A 77 2.20 -5.86 -4.28
CA GLY A 77 3.03 -6.98 -4.72
C GLY A 77 4.31 -7.16 -3.88
N VAL A 78 4.82 -6.12 -3.22
CA VAL A 78 5.95 -6.25 -2.28
C VAL A 78 5.51 -7.07 -1.06
N LYS A 79 4.30 -6.80 -0.54
CA LYS A 79 3.68 -7.54 0.57
C LYS A 79 3.45 -9.00 0.20
N TYR A 80 2.78 -9.26 -0.93
CA TYR A 80 2.48 -10.62 -1.39
C TYR A 80 3.76 -11.43 -1.68
N SER A 81 4.80 -10.77 -2.18
CA SER A 81 6.10 -11.40 -2.42
C SER A 81 6.92 -11.59 -1.15
N GLY A 82 6.59 -10.96 -0.02
CA GLY A 82 7.45 -10.93 1.16
C GLY A 82 8.80 -10.25 0.86
N ALA A 83 8.75 -9.17 0.09
CA ALA A 83 9.93 -8.46 -0.41
C ALA A 83 10.36 -7.27 0.46
N GLY A 84 9.73 -7.06 1.63
CA GLY A 84 10.01 -5.92 2.51
C GLY A 84 11.49 -5.77 2.87
N GLU A 85 12.12 -6.85 3.35
CA GLU A 85 13.53 -6.86 3.71
C GLU A 85 14.46 -6.60 2.50
N ALA A 86 14.13 -7.19 1.34
CA ALA A 86 14.91 -6.98 0.11
C ALA A 86 14.81 -5.53 -0.39
N LEU A 87 13.63 -4.93 -0.29
CA LEU A 87 13.39 -3.52 -0.61
C LEU A 87 14.14 -2.61 0.38
N SER A 88 14.07 -2.88 1.68
CA SER A 88 14.79 -2.12 2.71
C SER A 88 16.30 -2.14 2.48
N ARG A 89 16.90 -3.32 2.29
CA ARG A 89 18.34 -3.42 2.03
C ARG A 89 18.77 -2.65 0.79
N PHE A 90 17.99 -2.74 -0.30
CA PHE A 90 18.25 -1.97 -1.51
C PHE A 90 18.16 -0.47 -1.25
N ALA A 91 17.09 -0.02 -0.59
CA ALA A 91 16.89 1.37 -0.24
C ALA A 91 18.07 1.91 0.58
N GLU A 92 18.46 1.21 1.64
CA GLU A 92 19.56 1.58 2.54
C GLU A 92 20.90 1.64 1.83
N ARG A 93 21.23 0.61 1.04
CA ARG A 93 22.52 0.49 0.36
C ARG A 93 22.76 1.61 -0.65
N TYR A 94 21.70 2.05 -1.33
CA TYR A 94 21.80 3.01 -2.42
C TYR A 94 21.19 4.38 -2.12
N GLY A 95 20.71 4.60 -0.89
CA GLY A 95 20.10 5.88 -0.47
C GLY A 95 18.79 6.21 -1.19
N VAL A 96 18.02 5.20 -1.63
CA VAL A 96 16.80 5.39 -2.42
C VAL A 96 15.59 5.47 -1.48
N PRO A 97 14.87 6.61 -1.40
CA PRO A 97 13.63 6.68 -0.64
C PRO A 97 12.54 5.83 -1.29
N PHE A 98 11.60 5.36 -0.49
CA PHE A 98 10.43 4.65 -0.97
C PHE A 98 9.15 5.24 -0.38
N ALA A 99 8.15 5.40 -1.24
CA ALA A 99 6.79 5.74 -0.88
C ALA A 99 5.88 4.52 -0.99
N GLU A 100 4.71 4.60 -0.36
CA GLU A 100 3.78 3.48 -0.24
C GLU A 100 2.49 3.76 -1.01
N THR A 101 1.94 2.72 -1.65
CA THR A 101 0.52 2.70 -2.03
C THR A 101 -0.33 2.23 -0.85
N GLN A 102 -1.66 2.37 -0.91
CA GLN A 102 -2.56 1.80 0.11
C GLN A 102 -2.29 0.31 0.37
N ALA A 103 -2.14 -0.48 -0.70
CA ALA A 103 -1.89 -1.92 -0.58
C ALA A 103 -0.47 -2.25 -0.07
N GLY A 104 0.52 -1.41 -0.41
CA GLY A 104 1.91 -1.59 0.00
C GLY A 104 2.21 -1.10 1.41
N LYS A 105 1.39 -0.19 1.94
CA LYS A 105 1.54 0.37 3.29
C LYS A 105 1.58 -0.73 4.35
N GLY A 106 2.54 -0.60 5.26
CA GLY A 106 2.80 -1.57 6.32
C GLY A 106 3.63 -2.78 5.90
N THR A 107 4.11 -2.85 4.67
CA THR A 107 5.10 -3.89 4.28
C THR A 107 6.45 -3.64 4.94
N VAL A 108 6.81 -2.38 5.16
CA VAL A 108 7.96 -1.95 5.96
C VAL A 108 7.43 -0.94 6.99
N VAL A 109 7.98 -0.96 8.19
CA VAL A 109 7.55 -0.06 9.28
C VAL A 109 7.75 1.42 8.92
N SER A 110 6.86 2.28 9.44
CA SER A 110 6.88 3.73 9.16
C SER A 110 7.99 4.50 9.90
N SER A 111 8.80 3.83 10.71
CA SER A 111 10.00 4.39 11.35
C SER A 111 11.26 4.23 10.49
N HIS A 112 11.20 3.47 9.40
CA HIS A 112 12.34 3.28 8.50
C HIS A 112 12.79 4.63 7.91
N PRO A 113 14.08 4.98 7.96
CA PRO A 113 14.58 6.31 7.60
C PRO A 113 14.38 6.68 6.12
N LEU A 114 14.16 5.69 5.26
CA LEU A 114 13.87 5.90 3.84
C LEU A 114 12.39 5.71 3.46
N ASN A 115 11.52 5.38 4.42
CA ASN A 115 10.07 5.35 4.17
C ASN A 115 9.52 6.76 4.24
N VAL A 116 9.04 7.30 3.12
CA VAL A 116 8.52 8.67 3.03
C VAL A 116 7.00 8.75 3.09
N GLY A 117 6.32 7.63 3.37
CA GLY A 117 4.87 7.54 3.57
C GLY A 117 4.09 7.33 2.27
N GLY A 118 2.77 7.56 2.32
CA GLY A 118 1.88 7.31 1.19
C GLY A 118 2.05 8.31 0.06
N VAL A 119 2.06 7.86 -1.20
CA VAL A 119 2.13 8.72 -2.41
C VAL A 119 0.76 8.85 -3.09
N GLY A 120 0.56 9.99 -3.76
CA GLY A 120 -0.58 10.25 -4.63
C GLY A 120 -1.60 11.20 -4.01
N GLU A 121 -2.83 11.16 -4.49
CA GLU A 121 -3.95 12.02 -4.09
C GLU A 121 -4.20 11.97 -2.57
N THR A 122 -4.33 10.75 -2.05
CA THR A 122 -4.47 10.45 -0.63
C THR A 122 -3.13 10.34 0.10
N GLY A 123 -2.03 10.70 -0.57
CA GLY A 123 -0.69 10.65 -0.04
C GLY A 123 -0.39 11.75 0.99
N CYS A 124 0.87 11.77 1.41
CA CYS A 124 1.40 12.71 2.38
C CYS A 124 2.37 13.71 1.75
N LEU A 125 2.71 14.75 2.51
CA LEU A 125 3.57 15.85 2.06
C LEU A 125 4.94 15.34 1.61
N ALA A 126 5.56 14.45 2.39
CA ALA A 126 6.92 13.98 2.10
C ALA A 126 7.02 13.21 0.78
N ALA A 127 6.19 12.18 0.62
CA ALA A 127 6.17 11.36 -0.60
C ALA A 127 5.85 12.20 -1.84
N ASN A 128 4.85 13.09 -1.77
CA ASN A 128 4.43 13.89 -2.92
C ASN A 128 5.46 14.93 -3.34
N LEU A 129 6.19 15.54 -2.39
CA LEU A 129 7.30 16.44 -2.72
C LEU A 129 8.43 15.72 -3.45
N LEU A 130 8.80 14.50 -3.03
CA LEU A 130 9.83 13.73 -3.72
C LEU A 130 9.33 13.18 -5.06
N ALA A 131 8.09 12.70 -5.15
CA ALA A 131 7.51 12.18 -6.39
C ALA A 131 7.52 13.23 -7.52
N LYS A 132 7.28 14.49 -7.18
CA LYS A 132 7.35 15.62 -8.11
C LYS A 132 8.73 15.78 -8.75
N GLU A 133 9.79 15.53 -7.99
CA GLU A 133 11.19 15.75 -8.39
C GLU A 133 11.90 14.50 -8.93
N ALA A 134 11.28 13.32 -8.79
CA ALA A 134 11.92 12.06 -9.15
C ALA A 134 12.14 11.97 -10.66
N ASP A 135 13.37 11.67 -11.08
CA ASP A 135 13.74 11.45 -12.49
C ASP A 135 13.59 9.97 -12.91
N LEU A 136 13.47 9.07 -11.93
CA LEU A 136 13.12 7.67 -12.13
C LEU A 136 12.15 7.23 -11.04
N VAL A 137 10.99 6.71 -11.43
CA VAL A 137 10.03 6.08 -10.51
C VAL A 137 10.14 4.57 -10.67
N ILE A 138 10.54 3.89 -9.60
CA ILE A 138 10.68 2.43 -9.57
C ILE A 138 9.41 1.85 -8.94
N GLY A 139 8.44 1.46 -9.77
CA GLY A 139 7.22 0.82 -9.32
C GLY A 139 7.45 -0.65 -8.98
N VAL A 140 7.36 -1.03 -7.71
CA VAL A 140 7.57 -2.43 -7.30
C VAL A 140 6.25 -3.03 -6.84
N GLY A 141 5.72 -3.97 -7.62
CA GLY A 141 4.46 -4.65 -7.31
C GLY A 141 3.25 -3.71 -7.22
N THR A 142 3.29 -2.57 -7.92
CA THR A 142 2.23 -1.56 -7.93
C THR A 142 1.42 -1.61 -9.22
N ARG A 143 0.12 -1.37 -9.10
CA ARG A 143 -0.80 -1.22 -10.24
C ARG A 143 -0.85 0.21 -10.77
N PHE A 144 -0.14 1.17 -10.14
CA PHE A 144 -0.26 2.60 -10.45
C PHE A 144 -1.72 3.04 -10.58
N SER A 145 -2.51 2.81 -9.52
CA SER A 145 -3.91 3.25 -9.51
C SER A 145 -4.01 4.76 -9.66
N ASP A 146 -5.20 5.24 -10.04
CA ASP A 146 -5.45 6.66 -10.25
C ASP A 146 -5.06 7.49 -9.01
N PHE A 147 -5.51 7.08 -7.82
CA PHE A 147 -5.12 7.71 -6.55
C PHE A 147 -3.61 7.70 -6.31
N THR A 148 -2.92 6.57 -6.57
CA THR A 148 -1.45 6.48 -6.38
C THR A 148 -0.71 7.47 -7.26
N THR A 149 -1.21 7.70 -8.48
CA THR A 149 -0.57 8.57 -9.48
C THR A 149 -1.10 10.00 -9.47
N ALA A 150 -2.13 10.30 -8.67
CA ALA A 150 -2.95 11.50 -8.76
C ALA A 150 -3.36 11.80 -10.21
N SER A 151 -3.99 10.83 -10.87
CA SER A 151 -4.30 10.90 -12.32
C SER A 151 -3.08 11.23 -13.19
N LYS A 152 -1.95 10.58 -12.86
CA LYS A 152 -0.62 10.78 -13.47
C LYS A 152 0.04 12.14 -13.21
N TRP A 153 -0.62 13.06 -12.50
CA TRP A 153 -0.15 14.43 -12.31
C TRP A 153 1.00 14.55 -11.32
N ILE A 154 1.14 13.60 -10.39
CA ILE A 154 2.07 13.76 -9.26
C ILE A 154 3.55 13.73 -9.68
N PHE A 155 3.88 13.04 -10.78
CA PHE A 155 5.23 12.92 -11.30
C PHE A 155 5.47 14.03 -12.32
N GLN A 156 6.22 15.08 -11.94
CA GLN A 156 6.32 16.31 -12.75
C GLN A 156 7.73 16.58 -13.28
N HIS A 157 8.71 15.74 -12.96
CA HIS A 157 10.04 15.88 -13.55
C HIS A 157 9.92 15.72 -15.08
N PRO A 158 10.43 16.66 -15.89
CA PRO A 158 10.20 16.68 -17.33
C PRO A 158 10.77 15.45 -18.06
N GLU A 159 11.81 14.84 -17.48
CA GLU A 159 12.47 13.63 -17.99
C GLU A 159 12.17 12.39 -17.12
N VAL A 160 11.05 12.38 -16.36
CA VAL A 160 10.71 11.24 -15.51
C VAL A 160 10.60 9.97 -16.35
N ARG A 161 11.27 8.91 -15.90
CA ARG A 161 11.14 7.56 -16.46
C ARG A 161 10.51 6.63 -15.43
N PHE A 162 9.89 5.56 -15.90
CA PHE A 162 9.30 4.53 -15.04
C PHE A 162 10.04 3.20 -15.24
N LEU A 163 10.43 2.56 -14.15
CA LEU A 163 10.90 1.17 -14.13
C LEU A 163 9.86 0.37 -13.34
N ASN A 164 9.20 -0.58 -13.99
CA ASN A 164 8.08 -1.29 -13.41
C ASN A 164 8.42 -2.76 -13.20
N ILE A 165 8.56 -3.14 -11.93
CA ILE A 165 8.79 -4.51 -11.49
C ILE A 165 7.44 -5.09 -11.09
N ASN A 166 6.90 -6.00 -11.90
CA ASN A 166 5.59 -6.59 -11.64
C ASN A 166 5.48 -8.01 -12.20
N VAL A 167 4.63 -8.84 -11.59
CA VAL A 167 4.27 -10.18 -12.11
C VAL A 167 3.15 -10.10 -13.16
N SER A 168 2.34 -9.04 -13.11
CA SER A 168 1.33 -8.72 -14.12
C SER A 168 1.98 -8.05 -15.33
N ASN A 169 1.83 -8.67 -16.50
CA ASN A 169 2.34 -8.09 -17.75
C ASN A 169 1.68 -6.73 -18.01
N PHE A 170 0.36 -6.61 -17.82
CA PHE A 170 -0.37 -5.35 -18.03
C PHE A 170 0.18 -4.21 -17.16
N ASP A 171 0.43 -4.47 -15.88
CA ASP A 171 0.92 -3.44 -14.97
C ASP A 171 2.39 -3.09 -15.22
N ALA A 172 3.21 -4.02 -15.71
CA ALA A 172 4.61 -3.76 -16.04
C ALA A 172 4.79 -2.72 -17.17
N TRP A 173 3.82 -2.59 -18.08
CA TRP A 173 3.88 -1.65 -19.22
C TRP A 173 3.21 -0.30 -18.96
N LYS A 174 2.68 -0.05 -17.75
CA LYS A 174 2.02 1.22 -17.43
C LYS A 174 3.01 2.39 -17.49
N LEU A 175 2.49 3.57 -17.86
CA LEU A 175 3.24 4.83 -17.89
C LEU A 175 4.46 4.81 -18.82
N ASP A 176 4.40 4.02 -19.91
CA ASP A 176 5.52 3.84 -20.85
C ASP A 176 6.81 3.36 -20.16
N GLY A 177 6.64 2.55 -19.11
CA GLY A 177 7.74 2.13 -18.26
C GLY A 177 8.60 1.03 -18.87
N ILE A 178 9.86 1.03 -18.46
CA ILE A 178 10.80 -0.06 -18.67
C ILE A 178 10.28 -1.27 -17.88
N ALA A 179 9.79 -2.29 -18.60
CA ALA A 179 9.08 -3.41 -18.00
C ALA A 179 10.03 -4.51 -17.51
N MET A 180 9.97 -4.80 -16.21
CA MET A 180 10.61 -5.97 -15.58
C MET A 180 9.52 -6.93 -15.08
N LEU A 181 9.23 -7.95 -15.89
CA LEU A 181 8.22 -8.96 -15.59
C LEU A 181 8.78 -10.03 -14.65
N ALA A 182 8.71 -9.78 -13.35
CA ALA A 182 9.35 -10.59 -12.32
C ALA A 182 8.63 -10.46 -10.95
N ASP A 183 8.84 -11.46 -10.10
CA ASP A 183 8.51 -11.39 -8.67
C ASP A 183 9.29 -10.25 -8.00
N ALA A 184 8.63 -9.50 -7.12
CA ALA A 184 9.20 -8.32 -6.48
C ALA A 184 10.48 -8.67 -5.70
N ARG A 185 10.47 -9.75 -4.91
CA ARG A 185 11.63 -10.16 -4.10
C ARG A 185 12.80 -10.58 -4.98
N GLU A 186 12.57 -11.46 -5.94
CA GLU A 186 13.62 -11.94 -6.85
C GLU A 186 14.22 -10.78 -7.67
N ALA A 187 13.40 -9.84 -8.12
CA ALA A 187 13.87 -8.66 -8.84
C ALA A 187 14.72 -7.72 -7.96
N MET A 188 14.27 -7.40 -6.74
CA MET A 188 15.05 -6.55 -5.82
C MET A 188 16.40 -7.19 -5.46
N THR A 189 16.42 -8.50 -5.23
CA THR A 189 17.67 -9.25 -4.99
C THR A 189 18.60 -9.23 -6.21
N ALA A 190 18.06 -9.44 -7.41
CA ALA A 190 18.85 -9.41 -8.64
C ALA A 190 19.43 -8.00 -8.93
N LEU A 191 18.65 -6.94 -8.68
CA LEU A 191 19.08 -5.56 -8.84
C LEU A 191 20.20 -5.18 -7.87
N ASP A 192 20.06 -5.54 -6.59
CA ASP A 192 21.10 -5.33 -5.59
C ASP A 192 22.40 -6.04 -5.97
N ALA A 193 22.32 -7.31 -6.39
CA ALA A 193 23.48 -8.06 -6.86
C ALA A 193 24.15 -7.40 -8.08
N ALA A 194 23.37 -6.95 -9.06
CA ALA A 194 23.90 -6.34 -10.28
C ALA A 194 24.50 -4.93 -10.07
N LEU A 195 24.09 -4.23 -9.02
CA LEU A 195 24.59 -2.89 -8.67
C LEU A 195 25.70 -2.93 -7.62
N ALA A 196 26.03 -4.09 -7.05
CA ALA A 196 26.91 -4.24 -5.90
C ALA A 196 28.26 -3.51 -6.05
N ASP A 197 28.88 -3.60 -7.24
CA ASP A 197 30.20 -3.03 -7.53
C ASP A 197 30.13 -1.75 -8.36
N SER A 198 28.95 -1.16 -8.51
CA SER A 198 28.79 0.01 -9.38
C SER A 198 29.22 1.33 -8.75
N GLY A 199 29.31 1.40 -7.41
CA GLY A 199 29.51 2.65 -6.67
C GLY A 199 28.37 3.67 -6.81
N TRP A 200 27.27 3.30 -7.48
CA TRP A 200 26.14 4.19 -7.71
C TRP A 200 25.38 4.45 -6.40
N GLN A 201 24.90 5.68 -6.25
CA GLN A 201 24.13 6.16 -5.09
C GLN A 201 23.10 7.17 -5.57
N ALA A 202 21.93 7.19 -4.96
CA ALA A 202 20.92 8.19 -5.23
C ALA A 202 21.36 9.57 -4.71
N GLY A 203 21.12 10.59 -5.51
CA GLY A 203 21.51 11.98 -5.28
C GLY A 203 20.49 12.80 -4.48
N TRP A 204 19.68 12.17 -3.61
CA TRP A 204 18.70 12.90 -2.79
C TRP A 204 19.34 13.66 -1.61
N GLY A 205 20.36 13.08 -0.98
CA GLY A 205 21.04 13.67 0.17
C GLY A 205 20.09 14.04 1.32
N ALA A 206 20.32 15.21 1.94
CA ALA A 206 19.55 15.68 3.09
C ALA A 206 18.07 16.02 2.79
N GLN A 207 17.65 15.97 1.52
CA GLN A 207 16.26 16.25 1.15
C GLN A 207 15.28 15.25 1.78
N ILE A 208 15.68 13.97 1.91
CA ILE A 208 14.84 12.91 2.48
C ILE A 208 14.48 13.24 3.93
N GLU A 209 15.50 13.50 4.75
CA GLU A 209 15.34 13.86 6.17
C GLU A 209 14.53 15.16 6.32
N SER A 210 14.78 16.15 5.44
CA SER A 210 14.06 17.43 5.44
C SER A 210 12.56 17.24 5.22
N VAL A 211 12.16 16.46 4.20
CA VAL A 211 10.74 16.25 3.91
C VAL A 211 10.07 15.37 4.97
N GLN A 212 10.75 14.36 5.50
CA GLN A 212 10.23 13.54 6.61
C GLN A 212 10.02 14.37 7.87
N SER A 213 10.96 15.24 8.22
CA SER A 213 10.82 16.15 9.35
C SER A 213 9.62 17.08 9.19
N ARG A 214 9.35 17.57 7.98
CA ARG A 214 8.15 18.37 7.68
C ARG A 214 6.88 17.55 7.81
N GLN A 215 6.86 16.32 7.28
CA GLN A 215 5.72 15.42 7.40
C GLN A 215 5.43 15.05 8.86
N LEU A 216 6.45 14.83 9.68
CA LEU A 216 6.27 14.52 11.10
C LEU A 216 5.66 15.70 11.85
N LYS A 217 6.15 16.92 11.61
CA LYS A 217 5.56 18.15 12.17
C LYS A 217 4.10 18.29 11.77
N GLU A 218 3.79 18.03 10.50
CA GLU A 218 2.42 18.09 9.99
C GLU A 218 1.52 17.03 10.62
N THR A 219 2.01 15.80 10.75
CA THR A 219 1.30 14.69 11.43
C THR A 219 0.98 15.07 12.87
N GLN A 220 1.95 15.62 13.60
CA GLN A 220 1.75 16.06 14.98
C GLN A 220 0.78 17.25 15.09
N ARG A 221 0.83 18.20 14.14
CA ARG A 221 -0.12 19.31 14.09
C ARG A 221 -1.56 18.82 13.98
N VAL A 222 -1.82 17.89 13.06
CA VAL A 222 -3.20 17.39 12.85
C VAL A 222 -3.66 16.41 13.93
N TYR A 223 -2.76 15.68 14.59
CA TYR A 223 -3.08 14.88 15.78
C TYR A 223 -3.47 15.73 17.00
N GLN A 224 -3.08 17.00 17.03
CA GLN A 224 -3.40 17.95 18.09
C GLN A 224 -4.58 18.88 17.71
N ALA A 225 -5.17 18.69 16.52
CA ALA A 225 -6.26 19.52 16.04
C ALA A 225 -7.55 19.19 16.81
N VAL A 226 -7.94 20.08 17.72
CA VAL A 226 -9.19 19.97 18.49
C VAL A 226 -10.05 21.18 18.18
N TRP A 227 -11.35 20.96 17.98
CA TRP A 227 -12.26 22.06 17.71
C TRP A 227 -12.33 23.03 18.90
N GLN A 228 -12.30 24.33 18.60
CA GLN A 228 -12.41 25.44 19.54
C GLN A 228 -13.32 26.51 18.95
N GLU A 229 -14.28 27.00 19.74
CA GLU A 229 -15.37 27.87 19.27
C GLU A 229 -14.93 29.16 18.58
N LYS A 230 -13.75 29.71 18.91
CA LYS A 230 -13.31 31.04 18.45
C LYS A 230 -12.01 31.06 17.64
N SER A 231 -11.38 29.90 17.43
CA SER A 231 -10.00 29.81 16.93
C SER A 231 -9.73 28.59 16.07
N PHE A 232 -10.72 27.73 15.84
CA PHE A 232 -10.54 26.56 14.98
C PHE A 232 -10.53 26.97 13.51
N VAL A 233 -9.42 26.66 12.84
CA VAL A 233 -9.30 26.78 11.38
C VAL A 233 -9.45 25.38 10.80
N PRO A 234 -10.49 25.11 10.00
CA PRO A 234 -10.68 23.81 9.38
C PRO A 234 -9.62 23.56 8.30
N GLU A 235 -9.24 22.29 8.13
CA GLU A 235 -8.23 21.89 7.13
C GLU A 235 -8.70 22.04 5.69
N ILE A 236 -10.02 21.94 5.47
CA ILE A 236 -10.67 22.13 4.18
C ILE A 236 -11.51 23.39 4.31
N ASP A 237 -11.49 24.28 3.31
CA ASP A 237 -12.35 25.47 3.23
C ASP A 237 -13.42 25.29 2.14
N ASP A 238 -14.64 24.96 2.56
CA ASP A 238 -15.82 24.57 1.78
C ASP A 238 -17.01 25.45 2.21
N HIS A 239 -18.14 25.29 1.52
CA HIS A 239 -19.32 26.13 1.70
C HIS A 239 -20.23 25.71 2.87
N LEU A 240 -19.80 24.79 3.74
CA LEU A 240 -20.62 24.30 4.84
C LEU A 240 -20.74 25.36 5.96
N ASP A 241 -21.93 25.54 6.55
CA ASP A 241 -22.10 26.38 7.76
C ASP A 241 -21.54 25.66 8.99
N ARG A 242 -20.22 25.77 9.14
CA ARG A 242 -19.44 25.03 10.13
C ARG A 242 -19.70 25.44 11.56
N GLU A 243 -20.00 26.71 11.80
CA GLU A 243 -20.34 27.14 13.16
C GLU A 243 -21.62 26.44 13.62
N SER A 244 -22.61 26.31 12.73
CA SER A 244 -23.82 25.53 12.98
C SER A 244 -23.50 24.04 13.16
N VAL A 245 -22.81 23.42 12.20
CA VAL A 245 -22.54 21.97 12.20
C VAL A 245 -21.66 21.53 13.37
N TYR A 246 -20.61 22.28 13.70
CA TYR A 246 -19.75 21.93 14.84
C TYR A 246 -20.43 22.20 16.19
N ARG A 247 -21.27 23.25 16.29
CA ARG A 247 -22.08 23.49 17.49
C ARG A 247 -23.10 22.36 17.70
N GLU A 248 -23.77 21.94 16.63
CA GLU A 248 -24.70 20.80 16.66
C GLU A 248 -23.97 19.50 17.05
N PHE A 249 -22.84 19.17 16.39
CA PHE A 249 -22.05 18.00 16.73
C PHE A 249 -21.66 17.97 18.21
N ARG A 250 -21.19 19.09 18.75
CA ARG A 250 -20.85 19.21 20.18
C ARG A 250 -22.08 19.06 21.08
N GLN A 251 -23.22 19.64 20.69
CA GLN A 251 -24.46 19.49 21.47
C GLN A 251 -24.94 18.04 21.54
N ILE A 252 -24.76 17.27 20.46
CA ILE A 252 -25.18 15.87 20.38
C ILE A 252 -24.18 14.93 21.07
N THR A 253 -22.87 15.16 20.90
CA THR A 253 -21.83 14.19 21.27
C THR A 253 -20.99 14.58 22.48
N ASP A 254 -21.07 15.85 22.93
CA ASP A 254 -20.15 16.47 23.90
C ASP A 254 -18.65 16.33 23.52
N SER A 255 -18.37 16.10 22.23
CA SER A 255 -17.02 15.89 21.70
C SER A 255 -16.51 17.09 20.92
N THR A 256 -15.20 17.30 20.98
CA THR A 256 -14.45 18.27 20.18
C THR A 256 -13.32 17.62 19.39
N LEU A 257 -13.23 16.29 19.42
CA LEU A 257 -12.19 15.53 18.76
C LEU A 257 -12.39 15.56 17.24
N THR A 258 -11.34 15.90 16.51
CA THR A 258 -11.30 15.71 15.06
C THR A 258 -10.91 14.27 14.73
N GLN A 259 -11.25 13.81 13.53
CA GLN A 259 -10.85 12.48 13.05
C GLN A 259 -9.33 12.27 13.16
N SER A 260 -8.53 13.25 12.74
CA SER A 260 -7.06 13.21 12.85
C SER A 260 -6.57 13.08 14.30
N SER A 261 -7.22 13.76 15.25
CA SER A 261 -6.89 13.62 16.68
C SER A 261 -7.24 12.24 17.23
N VAL A 262 -8.39 11.66 16.82
CA VAL A 262 -8.74 10.27 17.18
C VAL A 262 -7.71 9.30 16.60
N LEU A 263 -7.33 9.45 15.33
CA LEU A 263 -6.29 8.63 14.71
C LEU A 263 -4.95 8.76 15.44
N GLY A 264 -4.57 9.96 15.88
CA GLY A 264 -3.37 10.19 16.66
C GLY A 264 -3.38 9.45 18.00
N VAL A 265 -4.45 9.60 18.77
CA VAL A 265 -4.64 8.88 20.04
C VAL A 265 -4.56 7.37 19.83
N LEU A 266 -5.26 6.83 18.82
CA LEU A 266 -5.21 5.40 18.51
C LEU A 266 -3.80 4.96 18.09
N ASN A 267 -3.11 5.72 17.24
CA ASN A 267 -1.79 5.35 16.76
C ASN A 267 -0.74 5.35 17.87
N GLU A 268 -0.93 6.16 18.92
CA GLU A 268 -0.06 6.19 20.11
C GLU A 268 -0.40 5.09 21.13
N THR A 269 -1.70 4.81 21.34
CA THR A 269 -2.18 3.98 22.45
C THR A 269 -2.38 2.50 22.12
N LEU A 270 -2.69 2.15 20.87
CA LEU A 270 -2.86 0.75 20.49
C LEU A 270 -1.54 -0.04 20.64
N PRO A 271 -1.57 -1.37 20.73
CA PRO A 271 -0.36 -2.17 20.58
C PRO A 271 0.30 -1.97 19.22
N ALA A 272 1.63 -2.11 19.13
CA ALA A 272 2.35 -1.98 17.85
C ALA A 272 1.93 -3.03 16.80
N GLU A 273 1.60 -4.23 17.27
CA GLU A 273 1.14 -5.39 16.48
C GLU A 273 -0.37 -5.39 16.21
N ALA A 274 -1.11 -4.39 16.68
CA ALA A 274 -2.54 -4.31 16.44
C ALA A 274 -2.83 -4.04 14.96
N VAL A 275 -3.74 -4.82 14.37
CA VAL A 275 -4.15 -4.65 12.98
C VAL A 275 -5.32 -3.68 12.92
N ILE A 276 -5.19 -2.60 12.15
CA ILE A 276 -6.33 -1.74 11.83
C ILE A 276 -6.99 -2.18 10.53
N VAL A 277 -8.32 -2.08 10.51
CA VAL A 277 -9.16 -2.37 9.35
C VAL A 277 -10.00 -1.15 8.99
N ALA A 278 -9.97 -0.72 7.72
CA ALA A 278 -10.82 0.35 7.18
C ALA A 278 -11.14 0.10 5.70
N ALA A 279 -12.12 0.80 5.11
CA ALA A 279 -12.46 0.61 3.69
C ALA A 279 -12.93 1.87 2.94
N ALA A 280 -13.77 2.70 3.55
CA ALA A 280 -14.46 3.76 2.82
C ALA A 280 -14.53 5.09 3.57
N GLY A 281 -15.02 6.11 2.87
CA GLY A 281 -15.15 7.47 3.40
C GLY A 281 -13.83 8.24 3.42
N SER A 282 -13.68 9.16 4.37
CA SER A 282 -12.46 9.95 4.57
C SER A 282 -11.31 9.16 5.18
N LEU A 283 -11.62 8.07 5.92
CA LEU A 283 -10.65 7.29 6.69
C LEU A 283 -9.47 6.77 5.85
N PRO A 284 -9.65 6.16 4.66
CA PRO A 284 -8.52 5.71 3.86
C PRO A 284 -7.54 6.83 3.50
N GLY A 285 -8.04 8.03 3.22
CA GLY A 285 -7.22 9.21 2.91
C GLY A 285 -6.39 9.65 4.11
N ASP A 286 -7.04 9.84 5.26
CA ASP A 286 -6.37 10.27 6.48
C ASP A 286 -5.38 9.19 6.97
N LEU A 287 -5.78 7.92 6.95
CA LEU A 287 -4.92 6.81 7.34
C LEU A 287 -3.69 6.71 6.43
N GLN A 288 -3.83 6.84 5.12
CA GLN A 288 -2.67 6.80 4.22
C GLN A 288 -1.70 7.96 4.52
N ARG A 289 -2.25 9.14 4.83
CA ARG A 289 -1.49 10.36 5.07
C ARG A 289 -0.78 10.37 6.42
N VAL A 290 -1.46 9.97 7.50
CA VAL A 290 -0.98 10.18 8.87
C VAL A 290 -0.80 8.93 9.72
N TRP A 291 -1.38 7.78 9.37
CA TRP A 291 -1.20 6.56 10.17
C TRP A 291 0.22 6.01 10.04
N ARG A 292 0.88 5.73 11.18
CA ARG A 292 2.22 5.15 11.22
C ARG A 292 2.17 3.69 11.67
N ASN A 293 2.57 2.79 10.80
CA ASN A 293 2.66 1.37 11.12
C ASN A 293 3.91 1.13 11.96
N ARG A 294 3.72 0.58 13.16
CA ARG A 294 4.81 0.27 14.12
C ARG A 294 5.27 -1.18 14.05
N ALA A 295 4.53 -2.03 13.34
CA ALA A 295 4.89 -3.40 12.99
C ALA A 295 4.48 -3.69 11.54
N GLU A 296 4.98 -4.79 10.98
CA GLU A 296 4.69 -5.21 9.62
C GLU A 296 3.26 -5.79 9.51
N ASN A 297 2.61 -5.56 8.38
CA ASN A 297 1.29 -6.13 8.03
C ASN A 297 0.15 -5.79 9.02
N THR A 298 0.25 -4.66 9.71
CA THR A 298 -0.80 -4.14 10.63
C THR A 298 -1.77 -3.14 9.99
N TYR A 299 -1.63 -2.90 8.69
CA TYR A 299 -2.46 -1.99 7.91
C TYR A 299 -3.31 -2.76 6.90
N HIS A 300 -4.60 -2.92 7.19
CA HIS A 300 -5.56 -3.60 6.32
C HIS A 300 -6.64 -2.62 5.86
N VAL A 301 -6.32 -1.80 4.86
CA VAL A 301 -7.27 -0.83 4.31
C VAL A 301 -7.63 -1.20 2.87
N GLU A 302 -8.91 -1.47 2.65
CA GLU A 302 -9.45 -1.65 1.30
C GLU A 302 -9.65 -0.26 0.69
N TYR A 303 -9.11 -0.03 -0.51
CA TYR A 303 -9.28 1.25 -1.22
C TYR A 303 -9.22 1.06 -2.74
N GLY A 304 -9.53 -0.15 -3.20
CA GLY A 304 -9.66 -0.48 -4.62
C GLY A 304 -11.09 -0.28 -5.09
N TYR A 305 -12.06 -0.85 -4.37
CA TYR A 305 -13.49 -0.67 -4.63
C TYR A 305 -14.15 0.28 -3.62
N SER A 306 -13.50 0.56 -2.50
CA SER A 306 -14.00 1.42 -1.42
C SER A 306 -15.36 0.93 -0.92
N CYS A 307 -15.48 -0.37 -0.67
CA CYS A 307 -16.74 -1.01 -0.29
C CYS A 307 -17.12 -0.67 1.16
N MET A 308 -18.12 0.21 1.33
CA MET A 308 -18.72 0.49 2.63
C MET A 308 -19.29 -0.79 3.27
N GLY A 309 -19.03 -1.00 4.56
CA GLY A 309 -19.46 -2.20 5.31
C GLY A 309 -18.49 -3.39 5.23
N TYR A 310 -17.39 -3.26 4.51
CA TYR A 310 -16.31 -4.26 4.47
C TYR A 310 -15.65 -4.43 5.84
N GLU A 311 -15.49 -3.34 6.58
CA GLU A 311 -14.58 -3.21 7.71
C GLU A 311 -14.85 -4.23 8.82
N VAL A 312 -16.11 -4.39 9.23
CA VAL A 312 -16.51 -5.29 10.33
C VAL A 312 -16.28 -6.76 9.95
N ASN A 313 -16.70 -7.15 8.75
CA ASN A 313 -16.55 -8.53 8.27
C ASN A 313 -15.07 -8.87 8.01
N ALA A 314 -14.32 -7.91 7.48
CA ALA A 314 -12.89 -8.06 7.26
C ALA A 314 -12.13 -8.17 8.58
N ALA A 315 -12.49 -7.39 9.61
CA ALA A 315 -11.90 -7.50 10.93
C ALA A 315 -12.08 -8.90 11.53
N LEU A 316 -13.27 -9.51 11.39
CA LEU A 316 -13.49 -10.90 11.77
C LEU A 316 -12.58 -11.86 10.98
N GLY A 317 -12.49 -11.69 9.66
CA GLY A 317 -11.61 -12.50 8.81
C GLY A 317 -10.13 -12.39 9.21
N VAL A 318 -9.66 -11.18 9.51
CA VAL A 318 -8.29 -10.92 10.00
C VAL A 318 -8.08 -11.61 11.35
N LYS A 319 -9.03 -11.50 12.30
CA LYS A 319 -8.92 -12.16 13.61
C LYS A 319 -8.88 -13.68 13.50
N LEU A 320 -9.64 -14.27 12.57
CA LEU A 320 -9.59 -15.70 12.29
C LEU A 320 -8.24 -16.13 11.70
N ALA A 321 -7.66 -15.32 10.82
CA ALA A 321 -6.34 -15.58 10.22
C ALA A 321 -5.17 -15.32 11.19
N GLN A 322 -5.34 -14.38 12.12
CA GLN A 322 -4.34 -13.94 13.08
C GLN A 322 -4.94 -13.90 14.50
N PRO A 323 -5.19 -15.07 15.14
CA PRO A 323 -5.91 -15.12 16.41
C PRO A 323 -5.19 -14.41 17.57
N GLN A 324 -3.87 -14.23 17.45
CA GLN A 324 -3.03 -13.58 18.46
C GLN A 324 -3.01 -12.05 18.34
N SER A 325 -3.37 -11.50 17.18
CA SER A 325 -3.35 -10.06 16.95
C SER A 325 -4.63 -9.42 17.46
N GLU A 326 -4.53 -8.26 18.10
CA GLU A 326 -5.69 -7.40 18.32
C GLU A 326 -6.10 -6.73 17.01
N VAL A 327 -7.41 -6.65 16.76
CA VAL A 327 -7.95 -6.16 15.48
C VAL A 327 -8.97 -5.06 15.73
N TYR A 328 -8.74 -3.89 15.15
CA TYR A 328 -9.57 -2.70 15.33
C TYR A 328 -10.20 -2.29 14.00
N SER A 329 -11.53 -2.34 13.95
CA SER A 329 -12.30 -1.84 12.81
C SER A 329 -12.55 -0.35 12.99
N LEU A 330 -12.05 0.47 12.07
CA LEU A 330 -12.32 1.91 12.01
C LEU A 330 -13.43 2.13 10.99
N VAL A 331 -14.60 2.56 11.47
CA VAL A 331 -15.82 2.70 10.65
C VAL A 331 -16.34 4.12 10.69
N GLY A 332 -16.80 4.60 9.53
CA GLY A 332 -17.70 5.75 9.47
C GLY A 332 -19.14 5.33 9.75
N ASP A 333 -19.99 6.28 10.11
CA ASP A 333 -21.43 6.11 10.34
C ASP A 333 -22.18 5.54 9.13
N GLY A 334 -21.76 5.89 7.91
CA GLY A 334 -22.32 5.30 6.69
C GLY A 334 -21.95 3.84 6.44
N SER A 335 -20.88 3.33 7.06
CA SER A 335 -20.39 1.95 6.88
C SER A 335 -20.94 0.97 7.92
N SER A 336 -21.57 1.44 9.00
CA SER A 336 -22.02 0.63 10.14
C SER A 336 -23.38 -0.02 9.97
#